data_AF-A0A927J143-F1
#
_entry.id   AF-A0A927J143-F1
#
_cell.length_a   1.000
_cell.length_b   1.000
_cell.length_c   1.000
_cell.angle_alpha   90.00
_cell.angle_beta   90.00
_cell.angle_gamma   90.00
#
_symmetry.space_group_name_H-M   'P 1'
#
loop_
_entity.id
_entity.type
_entity.pdbx_description
1 polymer ?
#
loop_
_entity_poly.entity_id
_entity_poly.type
_entity_poly.pdbx_seq_one_letter_code
_entity_poly.pdbx_strand_id
1 'polypeptide(L)'
;MTDVMKQLQAADPVRRADLDAVDAATFTDLRTAIPTDVPDSPAAGPITSPAGPRRHAGRVGRRGAVAIGLAAVLTGGGVAYAAIHAFRGADGEGVSCVSAWDADDGGEHVDAAGPWLTGDPYADCATLLAEQGLPPIDDPVAFAYDGQTFVAPADQVPDGVERLEGSSAVAGAVVELQSSATDLVDGGRSGCRTLAEGVAWAEDEVDRLGLQDWTVTAPELSPGEGATADPGLPCSYVEVHVGDRTVVVTSSDDPAEALASPEIDPVVAALRQQVADRCVTLDEARAVVDDVLTSIDDEFPTTSVTDESARCARVDLAVGGSVQATVYGPATAG
;
A
#
# COMPACT_ATOMS: atom_id res chain seq x y z
N MET A 1 -3.49 -40.33 15.40
CA MET A 1 -4.09 -39.38 14.45
C MET A 1 -4.66 -38.25 15.26
N THR A 2 -3.93 -37.15 15.34
CA THR A 2 -4.36 -35.91 15.99
C THR A 2 -5.39 -35.24 15.09
N ASP A 3 -6.50 -34.85 15.68
CA ASP A 3 -7.61 -34.20 14.98
C ASP A 3 -7.20 -32.76 14.63
N VAL A 4 -6.84 -32.56 13.36
CA VAL A 4 -6.39 -31.28 12.79
C VAL A 4 -7.46 -30.20 12.97
N MET A 5 -8.75 -30.55 12.88
CA MET A 5 -9.85 -29.59 13.10
C MET A 5 -9.90 -29.11 14.54
N LYS A 6 -9.52 -29.98 15.49
CA LYS A 6 -9.46 -29.64 16.91
C LYS A 6 -8.25 -28.77 17.27
N GLN A 7 -7.14 -28.92 16.54
CA GLN A 7 -5.97 -28.02 16.66
C GLN A 7 -6.26 -26.65 16.06
N LEU A 8 -6.92 -26.58 14.90
CA LEU A 8 -7.35 -25.32 14.29
C LEU A 8 -8.37 -24.59 15.18
N GLN A 9 -9.37 -25.30 15.74
CA GLN A 9 -10.31 -24.70 16.70
C GLN A 9 -9.66 -24.21 18.00
N ALA A 10 -8.54 -24.80 18.42
CA ALA A 10 -7.81 -24.35 19.61
C ALA A 10 -6.88 -23.18 19.33
N ALA A 11 -6.51 -22.98 18.05
CA ALA A 11 -5.67 -21.88 17.58
C ALA A 11 -6.46 -20.65 17.16
N ASP A 12 -7.79 -20.75 17.00
CA ASP A 12 -8.69 -19.68 16.57
C ASP A 12 -8.49 -18.37 17.39
N PRO A 13 -7.84 -17.35 16.79
CA PRO A 13 -7.53 -16.10 17.48
C PRO A 13 -8.78 -15.25 17.71
N VAL A 14 -9.86 -15.48 16.96
CA VAL A 14 -11.12 -14.72 17.08
C VAL A 14 -11.81 -15.01 18.41
N ARG A 15 -11.63 -16.21 18.98
CA ARG A 15 -12.12 -16.54 20.33
C ARG A 15 -11.27 -15.98 21.47
N ARG A 16 -10.04 -15.55 21.19
CA ARG A 16 -9.14 -14.93 22.19
C ARG A 16 -9.28 -13.42 22.23
N ALA A 17 -9.71 -12.80 21.13
CA ALA A 17 -10.33 -11.49 21.20
C ALA A 17 -11.64 -11.64 21.98
N ASP A 18 -11.72 -11.05 23.17
CA ASP A 18 -12.91 -11.07 24.03
C ASP A 18 -14.04 -10.23 23.39
N LEU A 19 -14.64 -10.78 22.33
CA LEU A 19 -15.70 -10.15 21.55
C LEU A 19 -17.06 -10.23 22.25
N ASP A 20 -17.16 -10.95 23.37
CA ASP A 20 -18.35 -10.99 24.23
C ASP A 20 -18.63 -9.60 24.87
N ALA A 21 -17.64 -8.71 24.89
CA ALA A 21 -17.76 -7.33 25.33
C ALA A 21 -18.29 -6.37 24.23
N VAL A 22 -18.36 -6.80 22.97
CA VAL A 22 -18.86 -5.98 21.87
C VAL A 22 -20.38 -6.12 21.80
N ASP A 23 -21.10 -5.03 22.04
CA ASP A 23 -22.56 -5.01 22.02
C ASP A 23 -23.11 -5.50 20.67
N ALA A 24 -24.15 -6.32 20.70
CA ALA A 24 -24.83 -6.83 19.51
C ALA A 24 -25.37 -5.68 18.62
N ALA A 25 -25.66 -4.52 19.21
CA ALA A 25 -26.00 -3.31 18.47
C ALA A 25 -24.83 -2.78 17.63
N THR A 26 -23.58 -2.85 18.12
CA THR A 26 -22.38 -2.46 17.37
C THR A 26 -22.14 -3.37 16.16
N PHE A 27 -22.37 -4.68 16.31
CA PHE A 27 -22.32 -5.62 15.19
C PHE A 27 -23.43 -5.39 14.15
N THR A 28 -24.61 -4.96 14.60
CA THR A 28 -25.73 -4.60 13.72
C THR A 28 -25.43 -3.31 12.95
N ASP A 29 -24.89 -2.30 13.64
CA ASP A 29 -24.46 -1.04 13.03
C ASP A 29 -23.36 -1.27 11.99
N LEU A 30 -22.38 -2.13 12.26
CA LEU A 30 -21.34 -2.58 11.31
C LEU A 30 -21.94 -3.22 10.05
N ARG A 31 -22.91 -4.13 10.22
CA ARG A 31 -23.61 -4.76 9.07
C ARG A 31 -24.40 -3.77 8.23
N THR A 32 -24.94 -2.72 8.83
CA THR A 32 -25.71 -1.68 8.12
C THR A 32 -24.84 -0.58 7.53
N ALA A 33 -23.58 -0.46 7.94
CA ALA A 33 -22.64 0.56 7.49
C ALA A 33 -21.88 0.18 6.21
N ILE A 34 -22.00 -1.08 5.74
CA ILE A 34 -21.51 -1.51 4.43
C ILE A 34 -22.65 -1.29 3.43
N PRO A 35 -22.63 -0.25 2.59
CA PRO A 35 -23.67 -0.04 1.59
C PRO A 35 -23.53 -1.09 0.47
N THR A 36 -24.41 -2.09 0.45
CA THR A 36 -24.66 -2.91 -0.74
C THR A 36 -25.62 -2.17 -1.66
N ASP A 37 -25.15 -1.13 -2.34
CA ASP A 37 -25.90 -0.49 -3.42
C ASP A 37 -25.13 -0.70 -4.73
N VAL A 38 -25.51 -1.74 -5.46
CA VAL A 38 -25.22 -1.86 -6.90
C VAL A 38 -26.25 -0.97 -7.61
N PRO A 39 -25.86 0.10 -8.31
CA PRO A 39 -26.81 0.86 -9.10
C PRO A 39 -27.12 0.11 -10.40
N ASP A 40 -28.29 -0.53 -10.44
CA ASP A 40 -28.96 -0.92 -11.67
C ASP A 40 -29.23 0.33 -12.51
N SER A 41 -28.55 0.44 -13.65
CA SER A 41 -28.67 1.56 -14.58
C SER A 41 -29.63 1.22 -15.72
N PRO A 42 -30.75 1.93 -15.89
CA PRO A 42 -31.38 2.01 -17.19
C PRO A 42 -31.45 3.45 -17.71
N ALA A 43 -30.81 3.62 -18.88
CA ALA A 43 -31.20 4.45 -20.02
C ALA A 43 -31.58 5.93 -19.82
N ALA A 44 -30.86 6.76 -20.57
CA ALA A 44 -30.99 8.20 -20.73
C ALA A 44 -32.41 8.71 -21.08
N GLY A 45 -32.72 9.89 -20.53
CA GLY A 45 -33.73 10.82 -21.03
C GLY A 45 -33.36 12.27 -20.63
N PRO A 46 -33.56 13.28 -21.50
CA PRO A 46 -32.98 14.61 -21.30
C PRO A 46 -33.92 15.50 -20.47
N ILE A 47 -33.40 16.21 -19.47
CA ILE A 47 -34.18 17.22 -18.75
C ILE A 47 -33.39 18.51 -18.53
N THR A 48 -33.89 19.54 -19.22
CA THR A 48 -33.77 20.99 -19.00
C THR A 48 -33.90 21.43 -17.54
N SER A 49 -32.98 22.29 -17.08
CA SER A 49 -33.11 23.07 -15.83
C SER A 49 -34.29 24.05 -15.87
N PRO A 50 -34.96 24.29 -14.72
CA PRO A 50 -34.87 25.64 -14.16
C PRO A 50 -34.83 25.74 -12.62
N ALA A 51 -34.16 26.82 -12.19
CA ALA A 51 -34.06 27.53 -10.91
C ALA A 51 -35.08 27.28 -9.76
N GLY A 52 -34.56 27.28 -8.52
CA GLY A 52 -35.28 27.76 -7.33
C GLY A 52 -34.92 27.08 -5.99
N PRO A 53 -34.69 27.81 -4.88
CA PRO A 53 -34.00 27.28 -3.69
C PRO A 53 -34.96 26.67 -2.66
N ARG A 54 -34.56 25.55 -2.03
CA ARG A 54 -35.22 25.02 -0.83
C ARG A 54 -34.21 24.72 0.27
N ARG A 55 -34.31 25.50 1.34
CA ARG A 55 -33.65 25.25 2.62
C ARG A 55 -34.36 24.08 3.31
N HIS A 56 -33.63 22.99 3.55
CA HIS A 56 -33.96 22.05 4.62
C HIS A 56 -32.72 21.79 5.46
N ALA A 57 -32.66 22.51 6.59
CA ALA A 57 -31.85 22.12 7.73
C ALA A 57 -32.53 20.93 8.42
N GLY A 58 -31.78 19.86 8.66
CA GLY A 58 -32.31 18.68 9.34
C GLY A 58 -31.25 17.62 9.62
N ARG A 59 -30.48 17.83 10.70
CA ARG A 59 -29.77 16.81 11.51
C ARG A 59 -29.11 15.65 10.76
N VAL A 60 -27.86 15.82 10.38
CA VAL A 60 -26.89 14.72 10.25
C VAL A 60 -25.79 15.01 11.27
N GLY A 61 -25.94 14.46 12.48
CA GLY A 61 -24.98 14.63 13.57
C GLY A 61 -24.72 13.28 14.22
N ARG A 62 -23.42 13.00 14.46
CA ARG A 62 -22.85 11.95 15.34
C ARG A 62 -22.63 10.52 14.81
N ARG A 63 -22.66 10.23 13.51
CA ARG A 63 -22.37 8.86 13.02
C ARG A 63 -21.06 8.66 12.25
N GLY A 64 -20.33 9.72 11.91
CA GLY A 64 -19.11 9.63 11.10
C GLY A 64 -17.79 9.36 11.86
N ALA A 65 -17.77 9.41 13.19
CA ALA A 65 -16.52 9.37 13.96
C ALA A 65 -16.08 7.96 14.41
N VAL A 66 -16.88 6.91 14.13
CA VAL A 66 -16.61 5.56 14.64
C VAL A 66 -15.86 4.68 13.63
N ALA A 67 -15.96 4.98 12.33
CA ALA A 67 -15.32 4.17 11.28
C ALA A 67 -13.79 4.33 11.23
N ILE A 68 -13.27 5.53 11.48
CA ILE A 68 -11.82 5.80 11.40
C ILE A 68 -11.07 5.26 12.63
N GLY A 69 -11.72 5.20 13.80
CA GLY A 69 -11.10 4.69 15.04
C GLY A 69 -10.96 3.16 15.12
N LEU A 70 -11.64 2.40 14.27
CA LEU A 70 -11.68 0.93 14.32
C LEU A 70 -10.59 0.25 13.49
N ALA A 71 -10.01 0.94 12.51
CA ALA A 71 -8.88 0.43 11.72
C ALA A 71 -7.59 0.27 12.56
N ALA A 72 -7.41 1.11 13.59
CA ALA A 72 -6.24 1.04 14.47
C ALA A 72 -6.28 -0.11 15.50
N VAL A 73 -7.44 -0.75 15.71
CA VAL A 73 -7.65 -1.74 16.79
C VAL A 73 -7.68 -3.19 16.29
N LEU A 74 -7.82 -3.43 14.98
CA LEU A 74 -7.94 -4.77 14.39
C LEU A 74 -6.63 -5.37 13.84
N THR A 75 -5.49 -4.74 14.07
CA THR A 75 -4.14 -5.16 13.65
C THR A 75 -3.56 -6.35 14.45
N GLY A 76 -4.37 -7.05 15.26
CA GLY A 76 -3.90 -8.08 16.19
C GLY A 76 -3.96 -9.53 15.73
N GLY A 77 -4.28 -9.85 14.47
CA GLY A 77 -4.36 -11.24 14.03
C GLY A 77 -4.12 -11.45 12.54
N GLY A 78 -3.18 -12.32 12.19
CA GLY A 78 -2.73 -12.62 10.82
C GLY A 78 -3.80 -13.09 9.81
N VAL A 79 -5.06 -13.25 10.22
CA VAL A 79 -6.19 -13.48 9.28
C VAL A 79 -6.71 -12.16 8.68
N ALA A 80 -6.60 -11.05 9.40
CA ALA A 80 -6.86 -9.72 8.85
C ALA A 80 -5.79 -9.31 7.82
N TYR A 81 -4.60 -9.90 7.89
CA TYR A 81 -3.46 -9.60 7.04
C TYR A 81 -3.65 -10.07 5.58
N ALA A 82 -4.10 -11.31 5.36
CA ALA A 82 -4.46 -11.78 4.01
C ALA A 82 -5.60 -10.96 3.41
N ALA A 83 -6.56 -10.51 4.24
CA ALA A 83 -7.64 -9.63 3.80
C ALA A 83 -7.16 -8.22 3.44
N ILE A 84 -6.21 -7.63 4.19
CA ILE A 84 -5.67 -6.28 3.92
C ILE A 84 -4.70 -6.28 2.72
N HIS A 85 -3.90 -7.35 2.52
CA HIS A 85 -3.05 -7.45 1.33
C HIS A 85 -3.85 -7.76 0.06
N ALA A 86 -4.88 -8.61 0.15
CA ALA A 86 -5.86 -8.74 -0.92
C ALA A 86 -6.54 -7.39 -1.19
N PHE A 87 -6.84 -6.59 -0.16
CA PHE A 87 -7.41 -5.25 -0.29
C PHE A 87 -6.47 -4.24 -0.96
N ARG A 88 -5.15 -4.28 -0.70
CA ARG A 88 -4.17 -3.41 -1.38
C ARG A 88 -3.93 -3.79 -2.84
N GLY A 89 -3.98 -5.08 -3.17
CA GLY A 89 -4.11 -5.52 -4.58
C GLY A 89 -5.43 -5.06 -5.20
N ALA A 90 -6.49 -4.95 -4.38
CA ALA A 90 -7.83 -4.59 -4.81
C ALA A 90 -8.13 -3.07 -4.95
N ASP A 91 -7.33 -2.21 -4.32
CA ASP A 91 -7.48 -0.75 -4.41
C ASP A 91 -6.67 -0.11 -5.56
N GLY A 92 -6.09 -0.94 -6.45
CA GLY A 92 -5.27 -0.48 -7.57
C GLY A 92 -3.81 -0.13 -7.19
N GLU A 93 -3.42 -0.36 -5.94
CA GLU A 93 -2.06 -0.12 -5.42
C GLU A 93 -1.13 -1.32 -5.63
N GLY A 94 -1.56 -2.35 -6.38
CA GLY A 94 -0.80 -3.57 -6.60
C GLY A 94 -1.23 -4.37 -7.82
N VAL A 95 -0.69 -5.60 -7.90
CA VAL A 95 -0.99 -6.57 -8.95
C VAL A 95 -1.63 -7.81 -8.37
N SER A 96 -2.66 -8.32 -9.05
CA SER A 96 -3.35 -9.56 -8.73
C SER A 96 -3.03 -10.63 -9.78
N CYS A 97 -2.41 -11.72 -9.34
CA CYS A 97 -2.04 -12.87 -10.15
C CYS A 97 -3.10 -13.96 -10.09
N VAL A 98 -3.55 -14.41 -11.25
CA VAL A 98 -4.47 -15.54 -11.37
C VAL A 98 -3.94 -16.55 -12.38
N SER A 99 -3.90 -17.81 -11.99
CA SER A 99 -3.60 -18.96 -12.85
C SER A 99 -4.84 -19.46 -13.59
N ALA A 100 -6.02 -19.13 -13.07
CA ALA A 100 -7.31 -19.33 -13.71
C ALA A 100 -8.23 -18.13 -13.45
N TRP A 101 -8.60 -17.40 -14.49
CA TRP A 101 -9.58 -16.32 -14.43
C TRP A 101 -10.97 -16.83 -14.81
N ASP A 102 -11.96 -16.52 -13.97
CA ASP A 102 -13.37 -16.72 -14.27
C ASP A 102 -14.08 -15.36 -14.32
N ALA A 103 -14.59 -14.97 -15.49
CA ALA A 103 -15.29 -13.69 -15.61
C ALA A 103 -16.62 -13.66 -14.84
N ASP A 104 -17.22 -14.83 -14.55
CA ASP A 104 -18.48 -14.93 -13.81
C ASP A 104 -18.28 -14.70 -12.29
N ASP A 105 -17.07 -14.92 -11.77
CA ASP A 105 -16.71 -14.63 -10.38
C ASP A 105 -16.00 -13.27 -10.21
N GLY A 106 -15.79 -12.53 -11.30
CA GLY A 106 -15.17 -11.21 -11.27
C GLY A 106 -13.70 -11.21 -10.84
N GLY A 107 -13.01 -12.35 -10.91
CA GLY A 107 -11.64 -12.47 -10.43
C GLY A 107 -11.53 -12.66 -8.91
N GLU A 108 -12.58 -13.15 -8.26
CA GLU A 108 -12.57 -13.42 -6.80
C GLU A 108 -11.49 -14.45 -6.40
N HIS A 109 -11.05 -15.30 -7.34
CA HIS A 109 -9.98 -16.27 -7.10
C HIS A 109 -8.60 -15.71 -7.46
N VAL A 110 -7.99 -15.02 -6.50
CA VAL A 110 -6.62 -14.52 -6.62
C VAL A 110 -5.64 -15.53 -6.01
N ASP A 111 -4.71 -16.02 -6.83
CA ASP A 111 -3.67 -16.95 -6.39
C ASP A 111 -2.58 -16.21 -5.59
N ALA A 112 -2.16 -15.04 -6.07
CA ALA A 112 -1.22 -14.18 -5.37
C ALA A 112 -1.56 -12.71 -5.62
N ALA A 113 -1.45 -11.87 -4.59
CA ALA A 113 -1.57 -10.42 -4.73
C ALA A 113 -0.57 -9.73 -3.82
N GLY A 114 -0.12 -8.56 -4.26
CA GLY A 114 0.85 -7.76 -3.52
C GLY A 114 0.96 -6.35 -4.07
N PRO A 115 1.68 -5.47 -3.37
CA PRO A 115 1.97 -4.12 -3.87
C PRO A 115 2.82 -4.20 -5.14
N TRP A 116 2.87 -3.10 -5.88
CA TRP A 116 3.83 -2.93 -6.96
C TRP A 116 5.27 -3.04 -6.42
N LEU A 117 6.08 -3.91 -7.01
CA LEU A 117 7.50 -4.09 -6.68
C LEU A 117 8.37 -3.27 -7.63
N THR A 118 8.04 -3.32 -8.92
CA THR A 118 8.73 -2.60 -10.00
C THR A 118 7.78 -1.79 -10.88
N GLY A 119 6.47 -2.09 -10.81
CA GLY A 119 5.44 -1.50 -11.68
C GLY A 119 5.27 -2.25 -13.02
N ASP A 120 6.10 -3.25 -13.29
CA ASP A 120 5.88 -4.22 -14.37
C ASP A 120 4.97 -5.36 -13.85
N PRO A 121 3.71 -5.45 -14.31
CA PRO A 121 2.78 -6.45 -13.82
C PRO A 121 3.25 -7.88 -14.04
N TYR A 122 4.00 -8.16 -15.12
CA TYR A 122 4.46 -9.51 -15.40
C TYR A 122 5.61 -9.92 -14.48
N ALA A 123 6.58 -9.03 -14.28
CA ALA A 123 7.72 -9.29 -13.42
C ALA A 123 7.31 -9.36 -11.94
N ASP A 124 6.45 -8.44 -11.50
CA ASP A 124 5.94 -8.39 -10.14
C ASP A 124 5.08 -9.63 -9.87
N CYS A 125 4.21 -10.03 -10.82
CA CYS A 125 3.39 -11.21 -10.65
C CYS A 125 4.21 -12.52 -10.62
N ALA A 126 5.21 -12.64 -11.50
CA ALA A 126 6.10 -13.80 -11.48
C ALA A 126 6.86 -13.93 -10.14
N THR A 127 7.25 -12.79 -9.55
CA THR A 127 7.86 -12.73 -8.22
C THR A 127 6.88 -13.22 -7.17
N LEU A 128 5.70 -12.60 -7.07
CA LEU A 128 4.67 -12.95 -6.07
C LEU A 128 4.24 -14.42 -6.13
N LEU A 129 4.10 -15.01 -7.33
CA LEU A 129 3.81 -16.44 -7.48
C LEU A 129 4.94 -17.33 -6.97
N ALA A 130 6.19 -16.99 -7.30
CA ALA A 130 7.35 -17.76 -6.87
C ALA A 130 7.51 -17.77 -5.34
N GLU A 131 7.21 -16.65 -4.68
CA GLU A 131 7.22 -16.53 -3.21
C GLU A 131 6.22 -17.47 -2.53
N GLN A 132 5.07 -17.67 -3.17
CA GLN A 132 4.05 -18.62 -2.70
C GLN A 132 4.32 -20.06 -3.13
N GLY A 133 5.43 -20.32 -3.83
CA GLY A 133 5.76 -21.64 -4.37
C GLY A 133 4.80 -22.08 -5.49
N LEU A 134 4.14 -21.14 -6.14
CA LEU A 134 3.22 -21.37 -7.24
C LEU A 134 3.97 -21.34 -8.59
N PRO A 135 3.50 -22.10 -9.60
CA PRO A 135 4.07 -22.04 -10.93
C PRO A 135 3.80 -20.69 -11.60
N PRO A 136 4.66 -20.25 -12.55
CA PRO A 136 4.37 -19.08 -13.36
C PRO A 136 3.10 -19.31 -14.22
N ILE A 137 2.40 -18.22 -14.54
CA ILE A 137 1.26 -18.23 -15.47
C ILE A 137 1.77 -18.47 -16.89
N ASP A 138 1.17 -19.42 -17.60
CA ASP A 138 1.45 -19.68 -19.01
C ASP A 138 0.78 -18.60 -19.89
N ASP A 139 1.54 -18.04 -20.83
CA ASP A 139 1.10 -16.96 -21.74
C ASP A 139 0.38 -15.81 -21.00
N PRO A 140 1.05 -15.15 -20.03
CA PRO A 140 0.40 -14.18 -19.19
C PRO A 140 0.03 -12.91 -19.97
N VAL A 141 -1.12 -12.34 -19.65
CA VAL A 141 -1.58 -11.03 -20.13
C VAL A 141 -2.03 -10.20 -18.93
N ALA A 142 -1.49 -8.99 -18.83
CA ALA A 142 -1.90 -7.99 -17.87
C ALA A 142 -3.06 -7.15 -18.40
N PHE A 143 -4.06 -6.87 -17.58
CA PHE A 143 -5.22 -6.05 -17.95
C PHE A 143 -5.81 -5.32 -16.74
N ALA A 144 -6.50 -4.20 -17.02
CA ALA A 144 -7.26 -3.47 -16.02
C ALA A 144 -8.70 -3.99 -15.94
N TYR A 145 -9.15 -4.30 -14.72
CA TYR A 145 -10.52 -4.74 -14.45
C TYR A 145 -10.99 -4.14 -13.12
N ASP A 146 -12.11 -3.44 -13.13
CA ASP A 146 -12.70 -2.76 -11.95
C ASP A 146 -11.70 -1.89 -11.15
N GLY A 147 -10.84 -1.15 -11.86
CA GLY A 147 -9.83 -0.27 -11.25
C GLY A 147 -8.58 -0.99 -10.71
N GLN A 148 -8.50 -2.31 -10.85
CA GLN A 148 -7.36 -3.14 -10.44
C GLN A 148 -6.55 -3.61 -11.63
N THR A 149 -5.31 -4.02 -11.39
CA THR A 149 -4.48 -4.69 -12.40
C THR A 149 -4.40 -6.18 -12.12
N PHE A 150 -4.81 -6.98 -13.11
CA PHE A 150 -4.72 -8.43 -13.07
C PHE A 150 -3.71 -8.96 -14.09
N VAL A 151 -3.10 -10.10 -13.78
CA VAL A 151 -2.32 -10.91 -14.71
C VAL A 151 -2.94 -12.31 -14.75
N ALA A 152 -3.40 -12.71 -15.94
CA ALA A 152 -4.07 -13.99 -16.17
C ALA A 152 -3.57 -14.68 -17.46
N PRO A 153 -3.89 -15.95 -17.70
CA PRO A 153 -3.66 -16.58 -19.00
C PRO A 153 -4.36 -15.82 -20.14
N ALA A 154 -3.68 -15.66 -21.27
CA ALA A 154 -4.15 -14.87 -22.41
C ALA A 154 -5.54 -15.29 -22.93
N ASP A 155 -5.89 -16.57 -22.84
CA ASP A 155 -7.14 -17.15 -23.32
C ASP A 155 -8.32 -16.96 -22.35
N GLN A 156 -8.07 -16.38 -21.17
CA GLN A 156 -9.06 -16.16 -20.12
C GLN A 156 -9.30 -14.67 -19.83
N VAL A 157 -8.53 -13.77 -20.45
CA VAL A 157 -8.74 -12.33 -20.35
C VAL A 157 -10.12 -11.97 -20.92
N PRO A 158 -11.00 -11.27 -20.17
CA PRO A 158 -12.33 -10.92 -20.66
C PRO A 158 -12.29 -10.07 -21.93
N ASP A 159 -13.30 -10.24 -22.79
CA ASP A 159 -13.43 -9.41 -23.99
C ASP A 159 -13.68 -7.94 -23.60
N GLY A 160 -12.97 -7.01 -24.27
CA GLY A 160 -13.21 -5.57 -24.15
C GLY A 160 -12.53 -4.88 -22.96
N VAL A 161 -11.75 -5.60 -22.14
CA VAL A 161 -10.91 -4.99 -21.10
C VAL A 161 -9.68 -4.31 -21.73
N GLU A 162 -9.17 -3.30 -21.03
CA GLU A 162 -7.91 -2.65 -21.41
C GLU A 162 -6.75 -3.57 -21.06
N ARG A 163 -6.03 -4.04 -22.08
CA ARG A 163 -4.80 -4.81 -21.89
C ARG A 163 -3.61 -3.87 -21.73
N LEU A 164 -2.73 -4.19 -20.79
CA LEU A 164 -1.53 -3.42 -20.46
C LEU A 164 -0.29 -3.94 -21.20
N GLU A 165 -0.45 -4.40 -22.45
CA GLU A 165 0.59 -5.08 -23.22
C GLU A 165 1.84 -4.20 -23.41
N GLY A 166 2.97 -4.63 -22.83
CA GLY A 166 4.28 -4.00 -23.03
C GLY A 166 4.46 -2.65 -22.34
N SER A 167 3.53 -2.25 -21.47
CA SER A 167 3.64 -1.05 -20.62
C SER A 167 3.69 -1.45 -19.15
N SER A 168 4.57 -0.80 -18.39
CA SER A 168 4.44 -0.80 -16.93
C SER A 168 3.06 -0.26 -16.54
N ALA A 169 2.34 -0.97 -15.69
CA ALA A 169 1.03 -0.52 -15.19
C ALA A 169 1.19 0.78 -14.40
N VAL A 170 2.29 0.86 -13.66
CA VAL A 170 2.74 2.05 -12.93
C VAL A 170 4.19 2.32 -13.31
N ALA A 171 4.55 3.57 -13.59
CA ALA A 171 5.94 3.90 -13.88
C ALA A 171 6.83 3.57 -12.67
N GLY A 172 7.99 2.92 -12.90
CA GLY A 172 8.88 2.50 -11.80
C GLY A 172 9.28 3.64 -10.86
N ALA A 173 9.47 4.85 -11.38
CA ALA A 173 9.73 6.05 -10.58
C ALA A 173 8.59 6.39 -9.60
N VAL A 174 7.34 6.08 -9.94
CA VAL A 174 6.19 6.28 -9.05
C VAL A 174 6.16 5.23 -7.95
N VAL A 175 6.46 3.97 -8.29
CA VAL A 175 6.61 2.88 -7.30
C VAL A 175 7.71 3.22 -6.30
N GLU A 176 8.85 3.70 -6.81
CA GLU A 176 9.98 4.16 -6.00
C GLU A 176 9.60 5.36 -5.10
N LEU A 177 8.84 6.35 -5.60
CA LEU A 177 8.34 7.45 -4.78
C LEU A 177 7.46 6.97 -3.61
N GLN A 178 6.55 6.03 -3.87
CA GLN A 178 5.67 5.46 -2.83
C GLN A 178 6.48 4.71 -1.77
N SER A 179 7.45 3.90 -2.22
CA SER A 179 8.37 3.16 -1.36
C SER A 179 9.17 4.12 -0.48
N SER A 180 9.84 5.12 -1.07
CA SER A 180 10.64 6.12 -0.36
C SER A 180 9.81 6.99 0.59
N ALA A 181 8.53 7.27 0.30
CA ALA A 181 7.65 8.00 1.22
C ALA A 181 7.37 7.23 2.52
N THR A 182 7.40 5.90 2.48
CA THR A 182 7.17 5.03 3.65
C THR A 182 8.45 4.50 4.29
N ASP A 183 9.61 4.77 3.69
CA ASP A 183 10.89 4.26 4.14
C ASP A 183 11.29 4.81 5.52
N LEU A 184 11.66 3.88 6.41
CA LEU A 184 12.18 4.13 7.75
C LEU A 184 13.70 4.37 7.79
N VAL A 185 14.46 4.06 6.74
CA VAL A 185 15.92 4.14 6.73
C VAL A 185 16.38 5.58 6.49
N ASP A 186 16.10 6.17 5.33
CA ASP A 186 16.48 7.54 4.98
C ASP A 186 15.37 8.35 4.27
N GLY A 187 14.28 7.72 3.87
CA GLY A 187 13.14 8.32 3.19
C GLY A 187 12.17 9.08 4.09
N GLY A 188 10.91 9.17 3.67
CA GLY A 188 9.88 10.06 4.20
C GLY A 188 9.53 9.84 5.66
N ARG A 189 9.70 8.61 6.18
CA ARG A 189 9.41 8.24 7.58
C ARG A 189 10.66 8.03 8.45
N SER A 190 11.85 8.30 7.94
CA SER A 190 13.10 8.03 8.67
C SER A 190 13.30 8.86 9.94
N GLY A 191 12.54 9.94 10.14
CA GLY A 191 12.51 10.63 11.41
C GLY A 191 11.57 11.83 11.44
N CYS A 192 11.50 12.49 12.59
CA CYS A 192 10.73 13.70 12.78
C CYS A 192 11.32 14.88 11.98
N ARG A 193 10.76 15.14 10.79
CA ARG A 193 11.00 16.35 9.98
C ARG A 193 9.92 17.39 10.25
N THR A 194 10.26 18.65 10.39
CA THR A 194 9.26 19.73 10.36
C THR A 194 8.50 19.73 9.03
N LEU A 195 7.31 20.35 8.98
CA LEU A 195 6.53 20.45 7.73
C LEU A 195 7.34 21.02 6.57
N ALA A 196 8.16 22.05 6.82
CA ALA A 196 9.01 22.64 5.79
C ALA A 196 10.11 21.70 5.30
N GLU A 197 10.72 20.92 6.20
CA GLU A 197 11.72 19.91 5.84
C GLU A 197 11.09 18.73 5.10
N GLY A 198 9.87 18.32 5.46
CA GLY A 198 9.12 17.29 4.75
C GLY A 198 8.74 17.70 3.33
N VAL A 199 8.33 18.97 3.13
CA VAL A 199 8.08 19.53 1.79
C VAL A 199 9.35 19.55 0.97
N ALA A 200 10.45 20.07 1.51
CA ALA A 200 11.73 20.12 0.80
C ALA A 200 12.21 18.71 0.40
N TRP A 201 12.08 17.73 1.31
CA TRP A 201 12.39 16.33 1.00
C TRP A 201 11.52 15.78 -0.14
N ALA A 202 10.21 16.03 -0.10
CA ALA A 202 9.29 15.54 -1.13
C ALA A 202 9.56 16.17 -2.50
N GLU A 203 9.89 17.46 -2.54
CA GLU A 203 10.29 18.17 -3.77
C GLU A 203 11.60 17.58 -4.34
N ASP A 204 12.62 17.40 -3.50
CA ASP A 204 13.90 16.81 -3.90
C ASP A 204 13.71 15.39 -4.46
N GLU A 205 12.82 14.59 -3.86
CA GLU A 205 12.56 13.21 -4.29
C GLU A 205 11.78 13.15 -5.60
N VAL A 206 10.76 14.00 -5.78
CA VAL A 206 10.03 14.15 -7.05
C VAL A 206 10.98 14.59 -8.17
N ASP A 207 11.88 15.54 -7.91
CA ASP A 207 12.87 16.02 -8.87
C ASP A 207 13.90 14.93 -9.21
N ARG A 208 14.41 14.21 -8.21
CA ARG A 208 15.37 13.10 -8.38
C ARG A 208 14.79 12.01 -9.28
N LEU A 209 13.52 11.67 -9.10
CA LEU A 209 12.79 10.65 -9.84
C LEU A 209 12.32 11.12 -11.23
N GLY A 210 12.53 12.40 -11.56
CA GLY A 210 12.15 12.96 -12.84
C GLY A 210 10.63 13.06 -13.04
N LEU A 211 9.88 13.25 -11.96
CA LEU A 211 8.42 13.32 -11.94
C LEU A 211 7.92 14.77 -12.09
N GLN A 212 8.37 15.50 -13.11
CA GLN A 212 8.18 16.97 -13.20
C GLN A 212 6.72 17.43 -13.38
N ASP A 213 5.80 16.53 -13.69
CA ASP A 213 4.36 16.79 -13.78
C ASP A 213 3.61 16.51 -12.47
N TRP A 214 4.32 16.11 -11.41
CA TRP A 214 3.78 15.92 -10.09
C TRP A 214 3.78 17.21 -9.28
N THR A 215 2.85 17.32 -8.34
CA THR A 215 2.75 18.48 -7.45
C THR A 215 3.00 18.07 -6.01
N VAL A 216 3.87 18.80 -5.30
CA VAL A 216 4.00 18.69 -3.84
C VAL A 216 3.09 19.72 -3.20
N THR A 217 2.23 19.29 -2.29
CA THR A 217 1.32 20.17 -1.55
C THR A 217 1.49 19.96 -0.06
N ALA A 218 1.50 21.07 0.68
CA ALA A 218 1.30 21.06 2.11
C ALA A 218 -0.02 21.80 2.37
N PRO A 219 -1.14 21.10 2.61
CA PRO A 219 -2.42 21.75 2.81
C PRO A 219 -2.29 22.72 3.98
N GLU A 220 -2.42 24.02 3.68
CA GLU A 220 -2.56 25.01 4.73
C GLU A 220 -3.79 24.62 5.54
N LEU A 221 -3.60 24.54 6.85
CA LEU A 221 -4.66 24.31 7.79
C LEU A 221 -5.74 25.37 7.64
N SER A 222 -6.72 25.06 6.80
CA SER A 222 -7.88 25.90 6.62
C SER A 222 -8.64 25.87 7.94
N PRO A 223 -8.75 27.00 8.67
CA PRO A 223 -9.43 27.00 9.96
C PRO A 223 -10.91 26.73 9.72
N GLY A 224 -11.36 25.48 9.84
CA GLY A 224 -12.79 25.15 9.81
C GLY A 224 -13.22 23.91 9.03
N GLU A 225 -12.36 23.27 8.23
CA GLU A 225 -12.67 21.96 7.64
C GLU A 225 -12.04 20.86 8.50
N GLY A 226 -12.84 19.88 8.89
CA GLY A 226 -12.59 18.92 9.98
C GLY A 226 -11.42 17.94 9.84
N ALA A 227 -10.40 18.27 9.04
CA ALA A 227 -9.10 17.61 9.12
C ALA A 227 -8.29 18.26 10.25
N THR A 228 -8.17 17.55 11.36
CA THR A 228 -7.37 17.93 12.53
C THR A 228 -5.88 17.76 12.23
N ALA A 229 -5.31 18.43 11.24
CA ALA A 229 -3.88 18.68 11.34
C ALA A 229 -3.73 19.67 12.51
N ASP A 230 -3.23 19.17 13.64
CA ASP A 230 -2.97 20.01 14.79
C ASP A 230 -1.70 20.80 14.46
N PRO A 231 -1.79 22.14 14.27
CA PRO A 231 -0.61 22.96 13.94
C PRO A 231 0.47 22.94 15.03
N GLY A 232 0.19 22.30 16.18
CA GLY A 232 1.15 22.06 17.24
C GLY A 232 2.02 20.82 17.07
N LEU A 233 1.78 19.97 16.05
CA LEU A 233 2.56 18.75 15.87
C LEU A 233 3.94 19.06 15.27
N PRO A 234 5.03 18.57 15.88
CA PRO A 234 6.38 19.00 15.53
C PRO A 234 6.92 18.33 14.25
N CYS A 235 6.34 17.22 13.82
CA CYS A 235 6.82 16.41 12.72
C CYS A 235 5.89 16.51 11.50
N SER A 236 6.25 15.79 10.44
CA SER A 236 5.49 15.71 9.20
C SER A 236 5.46 14.30 8.69
N TYR A 237 4.42 14.03 7.91
CA TYR A 237 4.15 12.76 7.26
C TYR A 237 3.88 13.01 5.78
N VAL A 238 4.33 12.09 4.92
CA VAL A 238 4.23 12.21 3.46
C VAL A 238 3.34 11.10 2.91
N GLU A 239 2.36 11.50 2.11
CA GLU A 239 1.45 10.61 1.36
C GLU A 239 1.61 10.83 -0.13
N VAL A 240 1.52 9.76 -0.91
CA VAL A 240 1.64 9.78 -2.37
C VAL A 240 0.31 9.40 -2.99
N HIS A 241 -0.30 10.31 -3.73
CA HIS A 241 -1.57 10.10 -4.42
C HIS A 241 -1.31 9.95 -5.93
N VAL A 242 -1.26 8.70 -6.39
CA VAL A 242 -0.94 8.38 -7.80
C VAL A 242 -1.98 8.93 -8.77
N GLY A 243 -3.26 8.82 -8.45
CA GLY A 243 -4.36 9.26 -9.32
C GLY A 243 -4.32 10.76 -9.63
N ASP A 244 -3.99 11.57 -8.62
CA ASP A 244 -3.91 13.04 -8.74
C ASP A 244 -2.48 13.55 -8.98
N ARG A 245 -1.50 12.65 -9.12
CA ARG A 245 -0.06 12.97 -9.25
C ARG A 245 0.41 13.98 -8.21
N THR A 246 0.01 13.76 -6.96
CA THR A 246 0.24 14.70 -5.87
C THR A 246 0.95 14.02 -4.72
N VAL A 247 1.97 14.67 -4.17
CA VAL A 247 2.57 14.33 -2.88
C VAL A 247 2.02 15.29 -1.84
N VAL A 248 1.39 14.76 -0.80
CA VAL A 248 0.79 15.56 0.28
C VAL A 248 1.67 15.44 1.52
N VAL A 249 2.14 16.57 2.04
CA VAL A 249 2.91 16.64 3.27
C VAL A 249 2.04 17.27 4.36
N THR A 250 1.77 16.53 5.43
CA THR A 250 0.93 16.97 6.53
C THR A 250 1.72 17.02 7.84
N SER A 251 1.29 17.87 8.77
CA SER A 251 1.82 17.85 10.15
C SER A 251 1.33 16.61 10.89
N SER A 252 2.23 15.96 11.62
CA SER A 252 1.97 14.72 12.36
C SER A 252 2.80 14.64 13.64
N ASP A 253 2.42 13.73 14.55
CA ASP A 253 3.36 13.19 15.53
C ASP A 253 4.55 12.51 14.81
N ASP A 254 5.57 12.07 15.54
CA ASP A 254 6.73 11.40 14.93
C ASP A 254 6.29 10.15 14.16
N PRO A 255 6.37 10.13 12.82
CA PRO A 255 5.91 9.01 12.03
C PRO A 255 6.74 7.75 12.28
N ALA A 256 7.99 7.89 12.74
CA ALA A 256 8.84 6.77 13.09
C ALA A 256 8.41 6.15 14.43
N GLU A 257 7.91 6.95 15.39
CA GLU A 257 7.46 6.46 16.69
C GLU A 257 6.26 5.52 16.56
N ALA A 258 5.36 5.78 15.61
CA ALA A 258 4.19 4.93 15.36
C ALA A 258 4.56 3.50 14.88
N LEU A 259 5.75 3.34 14.30
CA LEU A 259 6.28 2.06 13.81
C LEU A 259 7.48 1.55 14.62
N ALA A 260 7.87 2.28 15.66
CA ALA A 260 9.01 1.91 16.50
C ALA A 260 8.72 0.59 17.20
N SER A 261 9.65 -0.34 17.07
CA SER A 261 9.58 -1.62 17.76
C SER A 261 10.98 -2.13 18.08
N PRO A 262 11.17 -2.81 19.23
CA PRO A 262 12.47 -3.38 19.61
C PRO A 262 13.06 -4.34 18.56
N GLU A 263 12.21 -4.93 17.74
CA GLU A 263 12.57 -5.84 16.65
C GLU A 263 13.04 -5.07 15.39
N ILE A 264 12.41 -3.94 15.04
CA ILE A 264 12.72 -3.18 13.82
C ILE A 264 13.82 -2.13 14.03
N ASP A 265 13.92 -1.51 15.21
CA ASP A 265 14.90 -0.47 15.48
C ASP A 265 16.36 -0.91 15.17
N PRO A 266 16.79 -2.14 15.54
CA PRO A 266 18.12 -2.65 15.18
C PRO A 266 18.31 -2.82 13.67
N VAL A 267 17.27 -3.24 12.94
CA VAL A 267 17.29 -3.39 11.48
C VAL A 267 17.50 -2.02 10.83
N VAL A 268 16.68 -1.03 11.18
CA VAL A 268 16.79 0.34 10.66
C VAL A 268 18.18 0.92 10.93
N ALA A 269 18.68 0.77 12.17
CA ALA A 269 20.01 1.25 12.52
C ALA A 269 21.13 0.57 11.72
N ALA A 270 21.01 -0.74 11.48
CA ALA A 270 21.97 -1.51 10.69
C ALA A 270 21.95 -1.09 9.21
N LEU A 271 20.76 -0.92 8.62
CA LEU A 271 20.60 -0.48 7.23
C LEU A 271 21.15 0.94 7.01
N ARG A 272 20.90 1.87 7.95
CA ARG A 272 21.50 3.21 7.90
C ARG A 272 23.02 3.13 7.88
N GLN A 273 23.62 2.41 8.83
CA GLN A 273 25.07 2.36 8.99
C GLN A 273 25.79 1.64 7.84
N GLN A 274 25.16 0.62 7.26
CA GLN A 274 25.80 -0.29 6.31
C GLN A 274 25.44 -0.01 4.86
N VAL A 275 24.27 0.60 4.61
CA VAL A 275 23.80 0.98 3.27
C VAL A 275 23.75 2.50 3.14
N ALA A 276 22.83 3.21 3.80
CA ALA A 276 22.60 4.64 3.54
C ALA A 276 23.84 5.54 3.80
N ASP A 277 24.62 5.25 4.85
CA ASP A 277 25.84 5.99 5.19
C ASP A 277 27.06 5.59 4.34
N ARG A 278 26.90 4.62 3.42
CA ARG A 278 27.97 4.06 2.60
C ARG A 278 27.62 4.13 1.12
N CYS A 279 28.64 4.18 0.28
CA CYS A 279 28.44 4.01 -1.15
C CYS A 279 28.74 2.55 -1.53
N VAL A 280 27.69 1.74 -1.60
CA VAL A 280 27.77 0.29 -1.91
C VAL A 280 27.04 -0.01 -3.23
N THR A 281 27.31 -1.16 -3.83
CA THR A 281 26.57 -1.63 -5.03
C THR A 281 25.20 -2.21 -4.67
N LEU A 282 24.36 -2.43 -5.68
CA LEU A 282 23.08 -3.13 -5.52
C LEU A 282 23.23 -4.48 -4.82
N ASP A 283 24.17 -5.31 -5.27
CA ASP A 283 24.42 -6.64 -4.71
C ASP A 283 24.91 -6.58 -3.25
N GLU A 284 25.80 -5.63 -2.93
CA GLU A 284 26.30 -5.43 -1.57
C GLU A 284 25.19 -4.96 -0.62
N ALA A 285 24.37 -4.00 -1.04
CA ALA A 285 23.24 -3.53 -0.27
C ALA A 285 22.19 -4.64 -0.06
N ARG A 286 21.86 -5.40 -1.11
CA ARG A 286 20.96 -6.57 -1.00
C ARG A 286 21.47 -7.58 0.01
N ALA A 287 22.75 -7.93 -0.04
CA ALA A 287 23.33 -8.89 0.90
C ALA A 287 23.25 -8.40 2.36
N VAL A 288 23.41 -7.09 2.59
CA VAL A 288 23.20 -6.49 3.92
C VAL A 288 21.75 -6.59 4.34
N VAL A 289 20.81 -6.26 3.46
CA VAL A 289 19.36 -6.36 3.74
C VAL A 289 18.98 -7.79 4.09
N ASP A 290 19.36 -8.76 3.27
CA ASP A 290 19.05 -10.18 3.49
C ASP A 290 19.64 -10.68 4.82
N ASP A 291 20.84 -10.22 5.23
CA ASP A 291 21.45 -10.59 6.52
C ASP A 291 20.70 -9.99 7.71
N VAL A 292 20.36 -8.69 7.68
CA VAL A 292 19.71 -8.02 8.82
C VAL A 292 18.25 -8.43 8.99
N LEU A 293 17.58 -8.82 7.92
CA LEU A 293 16.18 -9.25 7.98
C LEU A 293 16.03 -10.71 8.42
N THR A 294 17.09 -11.53 8.43
CA THR A 294 17.03 -12.94 8.92
C THR A 294 16.45 -13.13 10.32
N SER A 295 16.44 -12.08 11.16
CA SER A 295 15.86 -12.10 12.50
C SER A 295 14.37 -11.74 12.55
N ILE A 296 13.77 -11.34 11.43
CA ILE A 296 12.39 -10.92 11.30
C ILE A 296 11.57 -12.11 10.79
N ASP A 297 10.57 -12.52 11.56
CA ASP A 297 9.55 -13.44 11.09
C ASP A 297 8.62 -12.71 10.10
N ASP A 298 8.10 -13.41 9.07
CA ASP A 298 7.16 -12.86 8.07
C ASP A 298 7.72 -11.70 7.20
N GLU A 299 8.99 -11.76 6.84
CA GLU A 299 9.59 -10.87 5.83
C GLU A 299 9.10 -11.19 4.41
N PHE A 300 8.88 -10.14 3.61
CA PHE A 300 8.84 -10.29 2.16
C PHE A 300 10.26 -10.39 1.62
N PRO A 301 10.50 -11.19 0.58
CA PRO A 301 11.78 -11.20 -0.11
C PRO A 301 12.21 -9.82 -0.56
N THR A 302 13.49 -9.54 -0.36
CA THR A 302 14.09 -8.28 -0.79
C THR A 302 13.92 -8.11 -2.29
N THR A 303 13.32 -6.99 -2.70
CA THR A 303 13.25 -6.59 -4.11
C THR A 303 14.53 -5.85 -4.49
N SER A 304 15.06 -6.08 -5.68
CA SER A 304 16.24 -5.36 -6.18
C SER A 304 15.94 -4.75 -7.54
N VAL A 305 16.13 -3.44 -7.66
CA VAL A 305 15.90 -2.67 -8.88
C VAL A 305 17.22 -2.05 -9.32
N THR A 306 17.67 -2.40 -10.52
CA THR A 306 18.89 -1.82 -11.09
C THR A 306 18.66 -0.38 -11.52
N ASP A 307 19.40 0.54 -10.91
CA ASP A 307 19.45 1.95 -11.26
C ASP A 307 20.91 2.34 -11.55
N GLU A 308 21.28 2.29 -12.84
CA GLU A 308 22.61 2.69 -13.32
C GLU A 308 22.85 4.21 -13.30
N SER A 309 21.82 5.00 -13.03
CA SER A 309 21.95 6.45 -12.88
C SER A 309 22.36 6.85 -11.47
N ALA A 310 22.04 6.01 -10.47
CA ALA A 310 22.49 6.17 -9.10
C ALA A 310 23.99 5.91 -8.96
N ARG A 311 24.64 6.67 -8.07
CA ARG A 311 26.07 6.48 -7.76
C ARG A 311 26.30 5.39 -6.72
N CYS A 312 25.33 5.19 -5.85
CA CYS A 312 25.37 4.30 -4.70
C CYS A 312 24.00 3.64 -4.58
N ALA A 313 23.95 2.43 -4.03
CA ALA A 313 22.69 1.81 -3.68
C ALA A 313 22.04 2.47 -2.47
N ARG A 314 20.71 2.39 -2.42
CA ARG A 314 19.83 2.85 -1.35
C ARG A 314 18.83 1.76 -1.02
N VAL A 315 18.27 1.79 0.18
CA VAL A 315 17.29 0.81 0.64
C VAL A 315 16.07 1.54 1.18
N ASP A 316 14.92 1.15 0.68
CA ASP A 316 13.64 1.54 1.24
C ASP A 316 13.11 0.38 2.08
N LEU A 317 12.94 0.60 3.38
CA LEU A 317 12.34 -0.33 4.33
C LEU A 317 10.94 0.16 4.72
N ALA A 318 9.92 -0.54 4.24
CA ALA A 318 8.53 -0.32 4.63
C ALA A 318 8.10 -1.34 5.69
N VAL A 319 7.53 -0.85 6.79
CA VAL A 319 7.00 -1.69 7.87
C VAL A 319 5.49 -1.46 7.98
N GLY A 320 4.73 -2.56 7.85
CA GLY A 320 3.29 -2.58 7.99
C GLY A 320 2.83 -3.89 8.62
N GLY A 321 1.95 -4.62 7.93
CA GLY A 321 1.60 -5.99 8.34
C GLY A 321 2.75 -7.00 8.14
N SER A 322 3.76 -6.63 7.34
CA SER A 322 5.00 -7.35 7.08
C SER A 322 6.12 -6.34 6.86
N VAL A 323 7.36 -6.83 6.88
CA VAL A 323 8.54 -6.04 6.53
C VAL A 323 8.87 -6.24 5.06
N GLN A 324 8.93 -5.15 4.31
CA GLN A 324 9.28 -5.13 2.89
C GLN A 324 10.52 -4.27 2.71
N ALA A 325 11.50 -4.76 1.97
CA ALA A 325 12.69 -4.02 1.63
C ALA A 325 12.92 -4.01 0.12
N THR A 326 13.14 -2.83 -0.43
CA THR A 326 13.50 -2.64 -1.83
C THR A 326 14.85 -1.94 -1.91
N VAL A 327 15.78 -2.54 -2.65
CA VAL A 327 17.11 -1.97 -2.88
C VAL A 327 17.18 -1.43 -4.30
N TYR A 328 17.51 -0.15 -4.42
CA TYR A 328 17.76 0.52 -5.70
C TYR A 328 19.24 0.83 -5.81
N GLY A 329 19.87 0.67 -6.97
CA GLY A 329 21.26 1.09 -7.14
C GLY A 329 21.96 0.49 -8.36
N PRO A 330 23.21 0.92 -8.61
CA PRO A 330 23.96 0.46 -9.77
C PRO A 330 24.47 -0.97 -9.54
N ALA A 331 24.57 -1.75 -10.61
CA ALA A 331 25.17 -3.08 -10.53
C ALA A 331 26.67 -3.01 -10.20
N THR A 332 27.33 -1.92 -10.54
CA THR A 332 28.76 -1.68 -10.27
C THR A 332 28.99 -0.31 -9.64
N ALA A 333 29.86 -0.23 -8.63
CA ALA A 333 30.23 1.05 -8.04
C ALA A 333 31.05 1.90 -9.04
N GLY A 334 30.65 3.16 -9.20
CA GLY A 334 31.32 4.16 -10.05
C GLY A 334 32.43 4.94 -9.36
#